data_AF-A0A2N3A5G8-F1
#
_entry.id   AF-A0A2N3A5G8-F1
#
_cell.length_a   1.000
_cell.length_b   1.000
_cell.length_c   1.000
_cell.angle_alpha   90.00
_cell.angle_beta   90.00
_cell.angle_gamma   90.00
#
_symmetry.space_group_name_H-M   'P 1'
#
loop_
_entity.id
_entity.type
_entity.pdbx_description
1 polymer ?
#
loop_
_entity_poly.entity_id
_entity_poly.type
_entity_poly.pdbx_seq_one_letter_code
_entity_poly.pdbx_strand_id
1 'polypeptide(L)'
;MKTKLNKEKIIAGSAVVLLLVILIGTFSLYNNGKSLKSNLNSEKLKTEMMLSERLALQKEINNFRTQINSLIGKNTELDKLLAQTTKKLNNKQAEMNKIVKDNSNIALLKTQIEDLNRMKKDFENEVLTMNETIQRLNNENDTKDQKMASLQKENEFLSANLAMLNSMMASDDYLVETSKKNQKLTAKAKQTKKMSLTFNVPDNIVSNINFKITKPDGKLVEGKDSGIAYNLVDENETLLASNTVSEINIVRKIEMNYTPKKKLKPGIYKIAIYNGDRHIGTCNVNLR
;
A
#
# COMPACT_ATOMS: atom_id res chain seq x y z
N MET A 1 -44.23 -72.11 163.75
CA MET A 1 -43.03 -71.34 163.35
C MET A 1 -42.27 -72.10 162.26
N LYS A 2 -42.63 -71.95 160.96
CA LYS A 2 -41.89 -72.56 159.82
C LYS A 2 -42.23 -71.99 158.41
N THR A 3 -42.70 -70.74 158.31
CA THR A 3 -43.16 -70.14 157.03
C THR A 3 -42.40 -68.89 156.58
N LYS A 4 -41.46 -68.36 157.39
CA LYS A 4 -40.69 -67.15 157.02
C LYS A 4 -39.40 -67.43 156.23
N LEU A 5 -38.73 -68.57 156.43
CA LEU A 5 -37.42 -68.87 155.83
C LEU A 5 -37.43 -69.14 154.31
N ASN A 6 -38.57 -69.48 153.71
CA ASN A 6 -38.65 -69.69 152.26
C ASN A 6 -38.76 -68.38 151.45
N LYS A 7 -39.19 -67.28 152.08
CA LYS A 7 -39.39 -66.01 151.37
C LYS A 7 -38.06 -65.31 151.05
N GLU A 8 -37.07 -65.36 151.94
CA GLU A 8 -35.77 -64.71 151.72
C GLU A 8 -34.96 -65.33 150.58
N LYS A 9 -34.99 -66.67 150.43
CA LYS A 9 -34.32 -67.35 149.30
C LYS A 9 -34.98 -67.07 147.96
N ILE A 10 -36.31 -66.95 147.95
CA ILE A 10 -37.06 -66.56 146.74
C ILE A 10 -36.77 -65.10 146.37
N ILE A 11 -36.70 -64.20 147.36
CA ILE A 11 -36.35 -62.79 147.13
C ILE A 11 -34.92 -62.67 146.61
N ALA A 12 -33.94 -63.34 147.24
CA ALA A 12 -32.55 -63.32 146.77
C ALA A 12 -32.39 -63.94 145.37
N GLY A 13 -33.06 -65.06 145.09
CA GLY A 13 -33.07 -65.68 143.76
C GLY A 13 -33.70 -64.76 142.71
N SER A 14 -34.82 -64.11 143.04
CA SER A 14 -35.47 -63.15 142.15
C SER A 14 -34.61 -61.91 141.87
N ALA A 15 -33.90 -61.40 142.88
CA ALA A 15 -33.00 -60.26 142.74
C ALA A 15 -31.79 -60.57 141.85
N VAL A 16 -31.21 -61.77 141.98
CA VAL A 16 -30.10 -62.22 141.12
C VAL A 16 -30.54 -62.38 139.67
N VAL A 17 -31.73 -62.95 139.43
CA VAL A 17 -32.30 -63.05 138.09
C VAL A 17 -32.55 -61.66 137.50
N LEU A 18 -33.08 -60.72 138.29
CA LEU A 18 -33.31 -59.35 137.86
C LEU A 18 -32.01 -58.62 137.50
N LEU A 19 -30.95 -58.82 138.29
CA LEU A 19 -29.62 -58.28 138.01
C LEU A 19 -29.01 -58.86 136.72
N LEU A 20 -29.18 -60.15 136.48
CA LEU A 20 -28.73 -60.79 135.24
C LEU A 20 -29.50 -60.28 134.03
N VAL A 21 -30.81 -60.05 134.14
CA VAL A 21 -31.62 -59.46 133.06
C VAL A 21 -31.17 -58.02 132.76
N ILE A 22 -30.85 -57.22 133.78
CA ILE A 22 -30.31 -55.86 133.61
C ILE A 22 -28.93 -55.91 132.95
N LEU A 23 -28.04 -56.82 133.34
CA LEU A 23 -26.72 -56.98 132.73
C LEU A 23 -26.80 -57.43 131.26
N ILE A 24 -27.69 -58.37 130.93
CA ILE A 24 -27.90 -58.82 129.55
C ILE A 24 -28.52 -57.70 128.72
N GLY A 25 -29.49 -56.95 129.28
CA GLY A 25 -30.11 -55.81 128.62
C GLY A 25 -29.13 -54.67 128.33
N THR A 26 -28.30 -54.32 129.31
CA THR A 26 -27.25 -53.29 129.15
C THR A 26 -26.16 -53.73 128.16
N PHE A 27 -25.74 -55.00 128.19
CA PHE A 27 -24.80 -55.55 127.22
C PHE A 27 -25.37 -55.58 125.79
N SER A 28 -26.64 -55.97 125.64
CA SER A 28 -27.34 -55.96 124.35
C SER A 28 -27.49 -54.54 123.79
N LEU A 29 -27.87 -53.57 124.62
CA LEU A 29 -27.96 -52.16 124.22
C LEU A 29 -26.59 -51.56 123.91
N TYR A 30 -25.53 -51.94 124.62
CA TYR A 30 -24.17 -51.50 124.31
C TYR A 30 -23.67 -52.10 122.98
N ASN A 31 -23.96 -53.38 122.73
CA ASN A 31 -23.60 -54.05 121.47
C ASN A 31 -24.43 -53.51 120.29
N ASN A 32 -25.71 -53.22 120.50
CA ASN A 32 -26.57 -52.55 119.53
C ASN A 32 -26.19 -51.07 119.32
N GLY A 33 -25.71 -50.38 120.35
CA GLY A 33 -25.17 -49.03 120.24
C GLY A 33 -23.89 -48.99 119.40
N LYS A 34 -23.04 -50.01 119.51
CA LYS A 34 -21.89 -50.20 118.61
C LYS A 34 -22.32 -50.50 117.17
N SER A 35 -23.33 -51.33 116.95
CA SER A 35 -23.84 -51.61 115.59
C SER A 35 -24.52 -50.38 114.96
N LEU A 36 -25.30 -49.61 115.73
CA LEU A 36 -25.88 -48.33 115.28
C LEU A 36 -24.80 -47.32 114.92
N LYS A 37 -23.76 -47.17 115.75
CA LYS A 37 -22.64 -46.26 115.48
C LYS A 37 -21.82 -46.70 114.27
N SER A 38 -21.68 -48.01 114.07
CA SER A 38 -21.04 -48.59 112.87
C SER A 38 -21.87 -48.33 111.61
N ASN A 39 -23.19 -48.48 111.68
CA ASN A 39 -24.09 -48.22 110.55
C ASN A 39 -24.18 -46.73 110.21
N LEU A 40 -24.22 -45.85 111.21
CA LEU A 40 -24.22 -44.40 110.99
C LEU A 40 -22.89 -43.93 110.38
N ASN A 41 -21.76 -44.51 110.81
CA ASN A 41 -20.46 -44.26 110.19
C ASN A 41 -20.39 -44.79 108.75
N SER A 42 -20.95 -45.98 108.46
CA SER A 42 -20.96 -46.52 107.09
C SER A 42 -21.88 -45.72 106.17
N GLU A 43 -23.02 -45.24 106.66
CA GLU A 43 -23.94 -44.37 105.93
C GLU A 43 -23.34 -42.97 105.70
N LYS A 44 -22.62 -42.43 106.69
CA LYS A 44 -21.87 -41.19 106.55
C LYS A 44 -20.75 -41.33 105.52
N LEU A 45 -19.97 -42.42 105.58
CA LEU A 45 -18.93 -42.73 104.57
C LEU A 45 -19.55 -42.88 103.18
N LYS A 46 -20.71 -43.54 103.05
CA LYS A 46 -21.43 -43.65 101.78
C LYS A 46 -21.91 -42.29 101.28
N THR A 47 -22.35 -41.42 102.17
CA THR A 47 -22.79 -40.06 101.83
C THR A 47 -21.61 -39.18 101.41
N GLU A 48 -20.48 -39.27 102.10
CA GLU A 48 -19.24 -38.58 101.75
C GLU A 48 -18.67 -39.10 100.41
N MET A 49 -18.73 -40.42 100.18
CA MET A 49 -18.35 -41.05 98.91
C MET A 49 -19.27 -40.60 97.77
N MET A 50 -20.59 -40.63 97.97
CA MET A 50 -21.55 -40.11 97.00
C MET A 50 -21.36 -38.62 96.74
N LEU A 51 -21.04 -37.82 97.75
CA LEU A 51 -20.74 -36.40 97.59
C LEU A 51 -19.46 -36.21 96.77
N SER A 52 -18.41 -36.99 97.05
CA SER A 52 -17.17 -36.99 96.29
C SER A 52 -17.40 -37.40 94.83
N GLU A 53 -18.20 -38.44 94.58
CA GLU A 53 -18.59 -38.86 93.23
C GLU A 53 -19.40 -37.76 92.52
N ARG A 54 -20.37 -37.13 93.21
CA ARG A 54 -21.13 -36.01 92.64
C ARG A 54 -20.23 -34.82 92.31
N LEU A 55 -19.28 -34.48 93.18
CA LEU A 55 -18.31 -33.42 92.93
C LEU A 55 -17.37 -33.77 91.78
N ALA A 56 -16.92 -35.02 91.67
CA ALA A 56 -16.12 -35.50 90.56
C ALA A 56 -16.89 -35.42 89.23
N LEU A 57 -18.13 -35.92 89.20
CA LEU A 57 -19.01 -35.83 88.04
C LEU A 57 -19.33 -34.37 87.67
N GLN A 58 -19.54 -33.49 88.66
CA GLN A 58 -19.78 -32.08 88.41
C GLN A 58 -18.54 -31.38 87.83
N LYS A 59 -17.34 -31.76 88.29
CA LYS A 59 -16.08 -31.31 87.71
C LYS A 59 -15.91 -31.83 86.28
N GLU A 60 -16.25 -33.08 86.00
CA GLU A 60 -16.23 -33.65 84.64
C GLU A 60 -17.22 -32.95 83.71
N ILE A 61 -18.45 -32.69 84.15
CA ILE A 61 -19.46 -31.95 83.39
C ILE A 61 -18.95 -30.54 83.06
N ASN A 62 -18.35 -29.84 84.04
CA ASN A 62 -17.77 -28.52 83.79
C ASN A 62 -16.58 -28.59 82.82
N ASN A 63 -15.76 -29.63 82.90
CA ASN A 63 -14.68 -29.88 81.96
C ASN A 63 -15.23 -30.14 80.54
N PHE A 64 -16.23 -31.00 80.39
CA PHE A 64 -16.89 -31.26 79.10
C PHE A 64 -17.55 -30.02 78.53
N ARG A 65 -18.23 -29.19 79.33
CA ARG A 65 -18.77 -27.89 78.88
C ARG A 65 -17.68 -26.97 78.37
N THR A 66 -16.54 -26.91 79.06
CA THR A 66 -15.39 -26.10 78.65
C THR A 66 -14.81 -26.61 77.33
N GLN A 67 -14.69 -27.94 77.17
CA GLN A 67 -14.23 -28.57 75.92
C GLN A 67 -15.21 -28.34 74.77
N ILE A 68 -16.52 -28.47 75.00
CA ILE A 68 -17.56 -28.20 74.00
C ILE A 68 -17.51 -26.73 73.57
N ASN A 69 -17.41 -25.79 74.50
CA ASN A 69 -17.29 -24.37 74.17
C ASN A 69 -16.01 -24.07 73.38
N SER A 70 -14.89 -24.74 73.72
CA SER A 70 -13.66 -24.64 72.94
C SER A 70 -13.81 -25.21 71.53
N LEU A 71 -14.49 -26.36 71.38
CA LEU A 71 -14.75 -26.97 70.07
C LEU A 71 -15.68 -26.10 69.21
N ILE A 72 -16.74 -25.52 69.80
CA ILE A 72 -17.61 -24.56 69.11
C ILE A 72 -16.79 -23.35 68.64
N GLY A 73 -15.94 -22.78 69.52
CA GLY A 73 -15.05 -21.68 69.17
C GLY A 73 -14.12 -22.03 68.00
N LYS A 74 -13.46 -23.19 68.04
CA LYS A 74 -12.63 -23.69 66.94
C LYS A 74 -13.44 -23.88 65.65
N ASN A 75 -14.67 -24.37 65.73
CA ASN A 75 -15.52 -24.55 64.56
C ASN A 75 -15.88 -23.19 63.93
N THR A 76 -16.21 -22.17 64.73
CA THR A 76 -16.46 -20.82 64.21
C THR A 76 -15.21 -20.17 63.59
N GLU A 77 -14.02 -20.46 64.14
CA GLU A 77 -12.75 -20.00 63.57
C GLU A 77 -12.46 -20.71 62.24
N LEU A 78 -12.72 -22.01 62.17
CA LEU A 78 -12.63 -22.80 60.93
C LEU A 78 -13.61 -22.31 59.86
N ASP A 79 -14.86 -22.02 60.21
CA ASP A 79 -15.85 -21.45 59.30
C ASP A 79 -15.40 -20.10 58.76
N LYS A 80 -14.83 -19.25 59.62
CA LYS A 80 -14.26 -17.95 59.22
C LYS A 80 -13.06 -18.14 58.30
N LEU A 81 -12.17 -19.09 58.61
CA LEU A 81 -11.01 -19.42 57.77
C LEU A 81 -11.46 -19.96 56.41
N LEU A 82 -12.48 -20.81 56.38
CA LEU A 82 -13.06 -21.37 55.16
C LEU A 82 -13.68 -20.25 54.31
N ALA A 83 -14.49 -19.37 54.90
CA ALA A 83 -15.05 -18.22 54.19
C ALA A 83 -13.96 -17.28 53.64
N GLN A 84 -12.91 -17.01 54.41
CA GLN A 84 -11.77 -16.21 53.95
C GLN A 84 -10.99 -16.90 52.82
N THR A 85 -10.81 -18.21 52.90
CA THR A 85 -10.10 -19.00 51.89
C THR A 85 -10.90 -19.07 50.60
N THR A 86 -12.20 -19.31 50.67
CA THR A 86 -13.11 -19.27 49.51
C THR A 86 -13.12 -17.89 48.86
N LYS A 87 -13.13 -16.80 49.65
CA LYS A 87 -13.01 -15.44 49.11
C LYS A 87 -11.68 -15.21 48.39
N LYS A 88 -10.56 -15.66 48.98
CA LYS A 88 -9.23 -15.59 48.33
C LYS A 88 -9.19 -16.43 47.05
N LEU A 89 -9.78 -17.62 47.05
CA LEU A 89 -9.88 -18.51 45.88
C LEU A 89 -10.67 -17.86 44.76
N ASN A 90 -11.85 -17.31 45.05
CA ASN A 90 -12.68 -16.62 44.06
C ASN A 90 -11.97 -15.39 43.48
N ASN A 91 -11.28 -14.61 44.32
CA ASN A 91 -10.48 -13.48 43.86
C ASN A 91 -9.33 -13.94 42.94
N LYS A 92 -8.64 -15.03 43.29
CA LYS A 92 -7.57 -15.60 42.46
C LYS A 92 -8.09 -16.21 41.16
N GLN A 93 -9.27 -16.81 41.16
CA GLN A 93 -9.93 -17.31 39.94
C GLN A 93 -10.33 -16.15 39.02
N ALA A 94 -10.85 -15.04 39.58
CA ALA A 94 -11.17 -13.84 38.80
C ALA A 94 -9.91 -13.19 38.20
N GLU A 95 -8.83 -13.12 38.98
CA GLU A 95 -7.51 -12.65 38.52
C GLU A 95 -6.95 -13.57 37.42
N MET A 96 -7.04 -14.89 37.59
CA MET A 96 -6.64 -15.87 36.59
C MET A 96 -7.46 -15.73 35.30
N ASN A 97 -8.78 -15.59 35.39
CA ASN A 97 -9.64 -15.38 34.23
C ASN A 97 -9.32 -14.06 33.51
N LYS A 98 -8.95 -13.01 34.26
CA LYS A 98 -8.48 -11.74 33.70
C LYS A 98 -7.14 -11.93 32.97
N ILE A 99 -6.18 -12.62 33.57
CA ILE A 99 -4.87 -12.93 32.96
C ILE A 99 -5.04 -13.80 31.69
N VAL A 100 -5.95 -14.78 31.70
CA VAL A 100 -6.26 -15.61 30.53
C VAL A 100 -6.85 -14.76 29.40
N LYS A 101 -7.74 -13.81 29.72
CA LYS A 101 -8.28 -12.86 28.75
C LYS A 101 -7.21 -11.92 28.20
N ASP A 102 -6.33 -11.39 29.05
CA ASP A 102 -5.22 -10.53 28.64
C ASP A 102 -4.18 -11.31 27.78
N ASN A 103 -3.94 -12.59 28.08
CA ASN A 103 -3.12 -13.48 27.25
C ASN A 103 -3.75 -13.77 25.88
N SER A 104 -5.08 -13.89 25.79
CA SER A 104 -5.77 -14.02 24.49
C SER A 104 -5.61 -12.77 23.63
N ASN A 105 -5.56 -11.57 24.24
CA ASN A 105 -5.24 -10.33 23.54
C ASN A 105 -3.78 -10.30 23.08
N ILE A 106 -2.84 -10.87 23.84
CA ILE A 106 -1.42 -10.98 23.43
C ILE A 106 -1.27 -11.87 22.18
N ALA A 107 -2.00 -12.98 22.11
CA ALA A 107 -1.99 -13.84 20.92
C ALA A 107 -2.53 -13.10 19.68
N LEU A 108 -3.65 -12.38 19.83
CA LEU A 108 -4.23 -11.55 18.76
C LEU A 108 -3.28 -10.43 18.34
N LEU A 109 -2.64 -9.74 19.28
CA LEU A 109 -1.66 -8.69 19.00
C LEU A 109 -0.42 -9.24 18.27
N LYS A 110 0.05 -10.45 18.62
CA LYS A 110 1.14 -11.11 17.88
C LYS A 110 0.74 -11.42 16.44
N THR A 111 -0.46 -11.96 16.21
CA THR A 111 -0.96 -12.20 14.85
C THR A 111 -1.09 -10.89 14.07
N GLN A 112 -1.59 -9.82 14.68
CA GLN A 112 -1.67 -8.50 14.05
C GLN A 112 -0.29 -7.93 13.70
N ILE A 113 0.73 -8.14 14.55
CA ILE A 113 2.12 -7.74 14.26
C ILE A 113 2.70 -8.57 13.10
N GLU A 114 2.44 -9.87 13.06
CA GLU A 114 2.87 -10.74 11.95
C GLU A 114 2.20 -10.34 10.63
N ASP A 115 0.89 -10.06 10.66
CA ASP A 115 0.15 -9.56 9.50
C ASP A 115 0.66 -8.19 9.04
N LEU A 116 0.92 -7.27 9.97
CA LEU A 116 1.52 -5.96 9.65
C LEU A 116 2.92 -6.10 9.08
N ASN A 117 3.75 -7.01 9.59
CA ASN A 117 5.08 -7.28 9.05
C ASN A 117 5.01 -7.91 7.66
N ARG A 118 4.04 -8.81 7.41
CA ARG A 118 3.79 -9.36 6.07
C ARG A 118 3.38 -8.25 5.10
N MET A 119 2.41 -7.43 5.48
CA MET A 119 1.96 -6.30 4.67
C MET A 119 3.07 -5.29 4.40
N LYS A 120 3.92 -5.00 5.40
CA LYS A 120 5.11 -4.15 5.22
C LYS A 120 6.06 -4.75 4.18
N LYS A 121 6.36 -6.04 4.27
CA LYS A 121 7.24 -6.73 3.32
C LYS A 121 6.64 -6.74 1.89
N ASP A 122 5.34 -6.95 1.78
CA ASP A 122 4.64 -6.92 0.50
C ASP A 122 4.71 -5.51 -0.12
N PHE A 123 4.49 -4.46 0.68
CA PHE A 123 4.67 -3.08 0.23
C PHE A 123 6.12 -2.74 -0.13
N GLU A 124 7.11 -3.21 0.63
CA GLU A 124 8.53 -3.00 0.29
C GLU A 124 8.87 -3.64 -1.06
N ASN A 125 8.35 -4.85 -1.34
CA ASN A 125 8.51 -5.51 -2.63
C ASN A 125 7.81 -4.72 -3.75
N GLU A 126 6.58 -4.24 -3.52
CA GLU A 126 5.84 -3.45 -4.51
C GLU A 126 6.57 -2.15 -4.85
N VAL A 127 7.14 -1.46 -3.85
CA VAL A 127 7.97 -0.27 -4.05
C VAL A 127 9.22 -0.58 -4.88
N LEU A 128 9.89 -1.71 -4.63
CA LEU A 128 11.04 -2.14 -5.42
C LEU A 128 10.65 -2.40 -6.88
N THR A 129 9.59 -3.18 -7.12
CA THR A 129 9.09 -3.45 -8.48
C THR A 129 8.65 -2.18 -9.21
N MET A 130 8.02 -1.24 -8.48
CA MET A 130 7.62 0.05 -9.05
C MET A 130 8.85 0.87 -9.45
N ASN A 131 9.89 0.92 -8.61
CA ASN A 131 11.14 1.63 -8.93
C ASN A 131 11.86 1.02 -10.14
N GLU A 132 11.93 -0.31 -10.24
CA GLU A 132 12.48 -1.00 -11.42
C GLU A 132 11.67 -0.67 -12.69
N THR A 133 10.33 -0.62 -12.58
CA THR A 133 9.45 -0.26 -13.68
C THR A 133 9.66 1.19 -14.13
N ILE A 134 9.79 2.13 -13.19
CA ILE A 134 10.08 3.53 -13.50
C ILE A 134 11.42 3.66 -14.23
N GLN A 135 12.48 2.98 -13.74
CA GLN A 135 13.79 3.01 -14.41
C GLN A 135 13.71 2.44 -15.83
N ARG A 136 13.01 1.32 -16.01
CA ARG A 136 12.79 0.73 -17.34
C ARG A 136 12.05 1.68 -18.27
N LEU A 137 10.96 2.28 -17.81
CA LEU A 137 10.16 3.22 -18.60
C LEU A 137 10.95 4.48 -18.98
N ASN A 138 11.77 5.01 -18.07
CA ASN A 138 12.65 6.14 -18.37
C ASN A 138 13.65 5.79 -19.47
N ASN A 139 14.31 4.62 -19.39
CA ASN A 139 15.24 4.16 -20.43
C ASN A 139 14.54 3.94 -21.78
N GLU A 140 13.33 3.39 -21.78
CA GLU A 140 12.51 3.24 -22.98
C GLU A 140 12.13 4.61 -23.58
N ASN A 141 11.83 5.60 -22.74
CA ASN A 141 11.48 6.95 -23.18
C ASN A 141 12.69 7.67 -23.79
N ASP A 142 13.85 7.61 -23.14
CA ASP A 142 15.11 8.17 -23.67
C ASP A 142 15.47 7.56 -25.02
N THR A 143 15.28 6.25 -25.18
CA THR A 143 15.51 5.54 -26.45
C THR A 143 14.54 6.02 -27.54
N LYS A 144 13.25 6.23 -27.19
CA LYS A 144 12.25 6.76 -28.13
C LYS A 144 12.56 8.18 -28.54
N ASP A 145 12.97 9.04 -27.61
CA ASP A 145 13.33 10.44 -27.89
C ASP A 145 14.55 10.52 -28.82
N GLN A 146 15.57 9.68 -28.59
CA GLN A 146 16.72 9.57 -29.50
C GLN A 146 16.29 9.12 -30.91
N LYS A 147 15.40 8.13 -31.01
CA LYS A 147 14.90 7.64 -32.30
C LYS A 147 14.06 8.70 -33.01
N MET A 148 13.21 9.43 -32.28
CA MET A 148 12.44 10.56 -32.82
C MET A 148 13.35 11.65 -33.36
N ALA A 149 14.38 12.05 -32.59
CA ALA A 149 15.34 13.06 -33.04
C ALA A 149 16.10 12.60 -34.30
N SER A 150 16.45 11.31 -34.39
CA SER A 150 17.09 10.73 -35.58
C SER A 150 16.16 10.75 -36.80
N LEU A 151 14.90 10.32 -36.63
CA LEU A 151 13.91 10.31 -37.71
C LEU A 151 13.57 11.71 -38.18
N GLN A 152 13.51 12.70 -37.27
CA GLN A 152 13.29 14.09 -37.64
C GLN A 152 14.43 14.62 -38.51
N LYS A 153 15.69 14.37 -38.13
CA LYS A 153 16.87 14.74 -38.94
C LYS A 153 16.86 14.06 -40.31
N GLU A 154 16.50 12.78 -40.36
CA GLU A 154 16.40 12.04 -41.62
C GLU A 154 15.29 12.62 -42.51
N ASN A 155 14.15 12.99 -41.95
CA ASN A 155 13.05 13.60 -42.69
C ASN A 155 13.41 15.01 -43.20
N GLU A 156 14.08 15.82 -42.39
CA GLU A 156 14.62 17.12 -42.81
C GLU A 156 15.61 16.95 -43.98
N PHE A 157 16.50 15.96 -43.89
CA PHE A 157 17.46 15.64 -44.95
C PHE A 157 16.77 15.16 -46.24
N LEU A 158 15.81 14.24 -46.14
CA LEU A 158 15.05 13.74 -47.28
C LEU A 158 14.21 14.86 -47.93
N SER A 159 13.58 15.70 -47.13
CA SER A 159 12.82 16.85 -47.61
C SER A 159 13.71 17.85 -48.36
N ALA A 160 14.91 18.12 -47.84
CA ALA A 160 15.89 18.96 -48.52
C ALA A 160 16.37 18.33 -49.85
N ASN A 161 16.62 17.02 -49.87
CA ASN A 161 16.99 16.30 -51.09
C ASN A 161 15.88 16.29 -52.14
N LEU A 162 14.62 16.08 -51.74
CA LEU A 162 13.49 16.15 -52.65
C LEU A 162 13.33 17.56 -53.22
N ALA A 163 13.48 18.60 -52.40
CA ALA A 163 13.47 19.97 -52.88
C ALA A 163 14.61 20.25 -53.88
N MET A 164 15.81 19.69 -53.65
CA MET A 164 16.94 19.78 -54.56
C MET A 164 16.65 19.05 -55.88
N LEU A 165 16.20 17.79 -55.83
CA LEU A 165 15.87 16.99 -57.00
C LEU A 165 14.79 17.67 -57.84
N ASN A 166 13.70 18.13 -57.21
CA ASN A 166 12.63 18.85 -57.89
C ASN A 166 13.15 20.13 -58.57
N SER A 167 14.08 20.87 -57.95
CA SER A 167 14.67 22.05 -58.59
C SER A 167 15.57 21.73 -59.80
N MET A 168 16.25 20.58 -59.79
CA MET A 168 17.10 20.13 -60.90
C MET A 168 16.30 19.52 -62.05
N MET A 169 15.16 18.90 -61.75
CA MET A 169 14.25 18.32 -62.75
C MET A 169 13.17 19.29 -63.23
N ALA A 170 13.21 20.55 -62.77
CA ALA A 170 12.13 21.52 -62.95
C ALA A 170 11.94 22.05 -64.37
N SER A 171 12.74 21.64 -65.35
CA SER A 171 12.70 22.26 -66.68
C SER A 171 12.95 21.26 -67.79
N ASP A 172 11.93 21.05 -68.61
CA ASP A 172 12.03 20.25 -69.84
C ASP A 172 11.57 21.08 -71.05
N ASP A 173 11.80 20.56 -72.27
CA ASP A 173 11.34 21.17 -73.53
C ASP A 173 11.79 22.63 -73.78
N TYR A 174 13.10 22.86 -73.69
CA TYR A 174 13.69 24.15 -74.00
C TYR A 174 13.64 24.50 -75.49
N LEU A 175 12.85 25.53 -75.83
CA LEU A 175 12.80 26.12 -77.17
C LEU A 175 13.30 27.56 -77.15
N VAL A 176 14.37 27.84 -77.89
CA VAL A 176 14.90 29.20 -78.07
C VAL A 176 14.63 29.66 -79.49
N GLU A 177 14.00 30.82 -79.63
CA GLU A 177 13.76 31.45 -80.92
C GLU A 177 14.21 32.90 -80.94
N THR A 178 14.60 33.36 -82.12
CA THR A 178 15.01 34.74 -82.34
C THR A 178 14.36 35.27 -83.60
N SER A 179 13.73 36.45 -83.54
CA SER A 179 12.88 36.96 -84.61
C SER A 179 13.14 38.43 -84.94
N LYS A 180 12.79 38.81 -86.18
CA LYS A 180 12.83 40.19 -86.69
C LYS A 180 11.55 40.95 -86.33
N LYS A 181 11.47 42.24 -86.73
CA LYS A 181 10.27 43.07 -86.53
C LYS A 181 8.99 42.46 -87.14
N ASN A 182 9.12 41.70 -88.22
CA ASN A 182 8.00 41.00 -88.89
C ASN A 182 7.79 39.57 -88.39
N GLN A 183 8.28 39.24 -87.19
CA GLN A 183 8.17 37.92 -86.54
C GLN A 183 8.86 36.76 -87.29
N LYS A 184 9.53 37.00 -88.42
CA LYS A 184 10.32 35.95 -89.10
C LYS A 184 11.57 35.60 -88.30
N LEU A 185 11.85 34.29 -88.18
CA LEU A 185 13.01 33.76 -87.49
C LEU A 185 14.33 34.28 -88.11
N THR A 186 15.33 34.55 -87.27
CA THR A 186 16.65 34.98 -87.72
C THR A 186 17.75 34.73 -86.70
N ALA A 187 18.84 34.11 -87.14
CA ALA A 187 20.06 34.00 -86.34
C ALA A 187 21.00 35.22 -86.49
N LYS A 188 20.66 36.24 -87.29
CA LYS A 188 21.54 37.40 -87.54
C LYS A 188 21.39 38.45 -86.44
N ALA A 189 22.44 38.68 -85.65
CA ALA A 189 22.43 39.56 -84.47
C ALA A 189 21.88 40.96 -84.78
N LYS A 190 22.32 41.56 -85.90
CA LYS A 190 21.89 42.91 -86.32
C LYS A 190 20.40 42.98 -86.68
N GLN A 191 19.78 41.86 -87.02
CA GLN A 191 18.38 41.76 -87.46
C GLN A 191 17.44 41.27 -86.35
N THR A 192 17.97 40.60 -85.32
CA THR A 192 17.21 40.14 -84.16
C THR A 192 16.61 41.32 -83.40
N LYS A 193 15.28 41.28 -83.20
CA LYS A 193 14.48 42.28 -82.48
C LYS A 193 13.79 41.70 -81.25
N LYS A 194 13.58 40.39 -81.20
CA LYS A 194 13.01 39.68 -80.06
C LYS A 194 13.75 38.34 -79.92
N MET A 195 14.06 37.96 -78.69
CA MET A 195 14.47 36.60 -78.34
C MET A 195 13.39 36.02 -77.42
N SER A 196 12.93 34.81 -77.71
CA SER A 196 11.98 34.06 -76.89
C SER A 196 12.63 32.77 -76.40
N LEU A 197 12.39 32.44 -75.13
CA LEU A 197 12.73 31.15 -74.54
C LEU A 197 11.46 30.57 -73.94
N THR A 198 11.08 29.40 -74.41
CA THR A 198 9.94 28.64 -73.91
C THR A 198 10.45 27.37 -73.26
N PHE A 199 9.90 27.02 -72.09
CA PHE A 199 10.23 25.79 -71.37
C PHE A 199 9.08 25.39 -70.45
N ASN A 200 9.06 24.12 -70.10
CA ASN A 200 8.04 23.50 -69.29
C ASN A 200 8.53 23.33 -67.85
N VAL A 201 7.74 23.76 -66.87
CA VAL A 201 8.06 23.63 -65.45
C VAL A 201 6.91 22.98 -64.66
N PRO A 202 7.19 22.16 -63.64
CA PRO A 202 6.17 21.71 -62.71
C PRO A 202 5.47 22.88 -61.99
N ASP A 203 4.15 22.76 -61.76
CA ASP A 203 3.31 23.81 -61.15
C ASP A 203 3.82 24.29 -59.77
N ASN A 204 4.42 23.39 -58.99
CA ASN A 204 4.98 23.68 -57.67
C ASN A 204 6.20 24.61 -57.67
N ILE A 205 6.76 24.98 -58.83
CA ILE A 205 8.00 25.76 -58.98
C ILE A 205 7.76 27.11 -59.69
N VAL A 206 6.52 27.43 -60.06
CA VAL A 206 6.18 28.59 -60.91
C VAL A 206 6.36 29.95 -60.22
N SER A 207 6.29 30.01 -58.89
CA SER A 207 6.00 31.24 -58.14
C SER A 207 7.11 32.30 -58.10
N ASN A 208 8.39 31.98 -58.41
CA ASN A 208 9.50 32.95 -58.30
C ASN A 208 10.51 32.88 -59.45
N ILE A 209 10.06 32.74 -60.69
CA ILE A 209 10.97 32.56 -61.83
C ILE A 209 11.58 33.89 -62.28
N ASN A 210 12.92 33.91 -62.37
CA ASN A 210 13.74 35.03 -62.76
C ASN A 210 14.70 34.64 -63.90
N PHE A 211 15.06 35.61 -64.74
CA PHE A 211 15.94 35.39 -65.89
C PHE A 211 17.12 36.35 -65.87
N LYS A 212 18.30 35.83 -66.19
CA LYS A 212 19.53 36.62 -66.37
C LYS A 212 20.11 36.34 -67.75
N ILE A 213 20.37 37.39 -68.52
CA ILE A 213 20.99 37.26 -69.84
C ILE A 213 22.41 37.85 -69.80
N THR A 214 23.40 37.01 -70.08
CA THR A 214 24.80 37.42 -70.27
C THR A 214 25.05 37.64 -71.76
N LYS A 215 25.48 38.84 -72.13
CA LYS A 215 25.88 39.19 -73.50
C LYS A 215 27.26 38.62 -73.86
N PRO A 216 27.64 38.60 -75.15
CA PRO A 216 28.97 38.17 -75.59
C PRO A 216 30.12 39.00 -75.00
N ASP A 217 29.85 40.23 -74.57
CA ASP A 217 30.83 41.12 -73.91
C ASP A 217 30.87 40.94 -72.38
N GLY A 218 30.19 39.92 -71.85
CA GLY A 218 30.11 39.63 -70.42
C GLY A 218 29.12 40.50 -69.64
N LYS A 219 28.46 41.48 -70.27
CA LYS A 219 27.51 42.35 -69.58
C LYS A 219 26.21 41.62 -69.26
N LEU A 220 25.77 41.76 -68.01
CA LEU A 220 24.51 41.21 -67.53
C LEU A 220 23.33 42.12 -67.86
N VAL A 221 22.18 41.48 -68.11
CA VAL A 221 20.88 42.10 -68.33
C VAL A 221 19.90 41.41 -67.40
N GLU A 222 19.35 42.19 -66.47
CA GLU A 222 18.45 41.70 -65.42
C GLU A 222 17.26 42.68 -65.24
N GLY A 223 16.11 42.16 -64.82
CA GLY A 223 14.94 42.96 -64.43
C GLY A 223 14.03 43.41 -65.58
N LYS A 224 12.77 43.75 -65.25
CA LYS A 224 11.73 44.15 -66.23
C LYS A 224 12.13 45.38 -67.07
N ASP A 225 12.82 46.34 -66.45
CA ASP A 225 13.25 47.58 -67.11
C ASP A 225 14.34 47.37 -68.17
N SER A 226 14.93 46.18 -68.23
CA SER A 226 15.95 45.82 -69.21
C SER A 226 15.37 45.26 -70.52
N GLY A 227 14.04 45.12 -70.62
CA GLY A 227 13.33 44.59 -71.78
C GLY A 227 13.05 43.09 -71.70
N ILE A 228 13.23 42.48 -70.52
CA ILE A 228 12.86 41.10 -70.22
C ILE A 228 11.43 41.08 -69.65
N ALA A 229 10.54 40.33 -70.27
CA ALA A 229 9.21 40.02 -69.77
C ALA A 229 9.02 38.50 -69.80
N TYR A 230 8.13 37.96 -68.98
CA TYR A 230 7.72 36.57 -69.10
C TYR A 230 6.21 36.48 -68.94
N ASN A 231 5.62 35.49 -69.61
CA ASN A 231 4.22 35.16 -69.51
C ASN A 231 4.08 33.68 -69.15
N LEU A 232 3.06 33.40 -68.34
CA LEU A 232 2.59 32.04 -68.08
C LEU A 232 1.57 31.70 -69.16
N VAL A 233 1.83 30.62 -69.90
CA VAL A 233 0.91 30.09 -70.90
C VAL A 233 0.26 28.86 -70.28
N ASP A 234 -0.97 29.01 -69.77
CA ASP A 234 -1.78 27.88 -69.33
C ASP A 234 -2.29 27.14 -70.58
N GLU A 235 -1.47 26.22 -71.10
CA GLU A 235 -1.93 25.17 -72.02
C GLU A 235 -2.66 24.10 -71.18
N ASN A 236 -3.88 24.40 -70.72
CA ASN A 236 -4.74 23.48 -69.94
C ASN A 236 -5.33 22.32 -70.78
N GLU A 237 -4.63 21.84 -71.81
CA GLU A 237 -5.12 20.72 -72.63
C GLU A 237 -4.01 19.73 -72.99
N THR A 238 -3.42 19.08 -71.98
CA THR A 238 -2.88 17.72 -72.17
C THR A 238 -4.01 16.71 -71.96
N LEU A 239 -4.92 16.60 -72.93
CA LEU A 239 -5.85 15.48 -73.01
C LEU A 239 -5.05 14.21 -73.37
N LEU A 240 -4.71 13.41 -72.36
CA LEU A 240 -4.08 12.10 -72.56
C LEU A 240 -5.13 11.09 -73.05
N ALA A 241 -4.81 10.36 -74.12
CA ALA A 241 -5.67 9.32 -74.68
C ALA A 241 -5.69 8.00 -73.87
N SER A 242 -4.91 7.90 -72.78
CA SER A 242 -4.86 6.71 -71.92
C SER A 242 -4.66 7.13 -70.47
N ASN A 243 -5.59 6.73 -69.60
CA ASN A 243 -5.65 7.15 -68.21
C ASN A 243 -5.22 6.01 -67.29
N THR A 244 -3.92 5.92 -67.01
CA THR A 244 -3.38 5.09 -65.93
C THR A 244 -2.18 5.76 -65.27
N VAL A 245 -2.36 6.94 -64.66
CA VAL A 245 -1.36 7.51 -63.73
C VAL A 245 -2.06 8.29 -62.62
N SER A 246 -1.80 7.91 -61.36
CA SER A 246 -2.49 8.42 -60.17
C SER A 246 -2.03 9.80 -59.68
N GLU A 247 -1.11 10.47 -60.36
CA GLU A 247 -0.71 11.84 -60.04
C GLU A 247 -0.42 12.56 -61.36
N ILE A 248 -1.37 13.39 -61.80
CA ILE A 248 -1.18 14.25 -62.97
C ILE A 248 -0.20 15.34 -62.53
N ASN A 249 1.08 15.19 -62.92
CA ASN A 249 2.04 16.29 -62.82
C ASN A 249 1.56 17.41 -63.75
N ILE A 250 0.93 18.44 -63.16
CA ILE A 250 0.52 19.63 -63.90
C ILE A 250 1.80 20.39 -64.25
N VAL A 251 2.15 20.37 -65.52
CA VAL A 251 3.29 21.10 -66.08
C VAL A 251 2.76 22.40 -66.68
N ARG A 252 3.40 23.53 -66.36
CA ARG A 252 3.11 24.84 -66.94
C ARG A 252 4.19 25.26 -67.92
N LYS A 253 3.76 25.91 -68.99
CA LYS A 253 4.65 26.46 -70.01
C LYS A 253 4.96 27.92 -69.72
N ILE A 254 6.24 28.26 -69.71
CA ILE A 254 6.71 29.62 -69.46
C ILE A 254 7.38 30.15 -70.71
N GLU A 255 6.93 31.31 -71.17
CA GLU A 255 7.53 32.03 -72.28
C GLU A 255 8.22 33.30 -71.77
N MET A 256 9.55 33.31 -71.81
CA MET A 256 10.37 34.50 -71.57
C MET A 256 10.65 35.22 -72.89
N ASN A 257 10.49 36.53 -72.87
CA ASN A 257 10.62 37.41 -74.02
C ASN A 257 11.59 38.55 -73.71
N TYR A 258 12.66 38.64 -74.50
CA TYR A 258 13.65 39.72 -74.40
C TYR A 258 13.64 40.61 -75.65
N THR A 259 13.36 41.90 -75.44
CA THR A 259 13.35 42.94 -76.49
C THR A 259 14.51 43.92 -76.26
N PRO A 260 15.63 43.78 -76.98
CA PRO A 260 16.82 44.60 -76.74
C PRO A 260 16.61 46.07 -77.15
N LYS A 261 16.93 46.99 -76.24
CA LYS A 261 16.91 48.46 -76.48
C LYS A 261 17.95 48.94 -77.50
N LYS A 262 19.02 48.16 -77.71
CA LYS A 262 20.12 48.46 -78.67
C LYS A 262 20.34 47.27 -79.60
N LYS A 263 20.92 47.49 -80.79
CA LYS A 263 21.26 46.40 -81.72
C LYS A 263 22.17 45.37 -81.04
N LEU A 264 21.85 44.09 -81.19
CA LEU A 264 22.65 42.99 -80.66
C LEU A 264 23.96 42.83 -81.45
N LYS A 265 25.02 42.44 -80.74
CA LYS A 265 26.31 42.07 -81.32
C LYS A 265 26.33 40.57 -81.65
N PRO A 266 27.07 40.13 -82.68
CA PRO A 266 27.34 38.72 -82.90
C PRO A 266 28.03 38.08 -81.69
N GLY A 267 27.75 36.80 -81.45
CA GLY A 267 28.34 36.02 -80.37
C GLY A 267 27.31 35.19 -79.59
N ILE A 268 27.80 34.56 -78.52
CA ILE A 268 27.00 33.68 -77.66
C ILE A 268 26.36 34.50 -76.54
N TYR A 269 25.04 34.43 -76.46
CA TYR A 269 24.25 34.95 -75.36
C TYR A 269 23.87 33.79 -74.45
N LYS A 270 24.11 33.92 -73.15
CA LYS A 270 23.73 32.91 -72.16
C LYS A 270 22.48 33.38 -71.43
N ILE A 271 21.43 32.59 -71.45
CA ILE A 271 20.20 32.82 -70.71
C ILE A 271 20.18 31.84 -69.54
N ALA A 272 20.26 32.35 -68.32
CA ALA A 272 20.18 31.57 -67.09
C ALA A 272 18.81 31.78 -66.44
N ILE A 273 18.19 30.68 -66.01
CA ILE A 273 16.88 30.63 -65.38
C ILE A 273 17.07 30.35 -63.89
N TYR A 274 16.33 31.08 -63.06
CA TYR A 274 16.38 30.96 -61.61
C TYR A 274 14.97 30.85 -61.05
N ASN A 275 14.80 30.12 -59.94
CA ASN A 275 13.63 30.20 -59.07
C ASN A 275 14.11 30.76 -57.72
N GLY A 276 13.72 32.00 -57.41
CA GLY A 276 14.31 32.76 -56.31
C GLY A 276 15.82 32.90 -56.53
N ASP A 277 16.60 32.37 -55.60
CA ASP A 277 18.06 32.35 -55.65
C ASP A 277 18.66 31.07 -56.29
N ARG A 278 17.81 30.08 -56.62
CA ARG A 278 18.27 28.77 -57.11
C ARG A 278 18.35 28.75 -58.64
N HIS A 279 19.47 28.26 -59.17
CA HIS A 279 19.67 28.07 -60.62
C HIS A 279 18.93 26.82 -61.09
N ILE A 280 18.07 26.97 -62.10
CA ILE A 280 17.28 25.87 -62.68
C ILE A 280 17.92 25.34 -63.96
N GLY A 281 18.42 26.25 -64.80
CA GLY A 281 18.87 25.88 -66.13
C GLY A 281 19.56 26.99 -66.89
N THR A 282 20.25 26.60 -67.97
CA THR A 282 20.97 27.53 -68.84
C THR A 282 20.76 27.17 -70.30
N CYS A 283 20.42 28.16 -71.12
CA CYS A 283 20.36 28.04 -72.57
C CYS A 283 21.38 28.98 -73.22
N ASN A 284 22.07 28.50 -74.26
CA ASN A 284 23.00 29.32 -75.04
C ASN A 284 22.40 29.64 -76.41
N VAL A 285 22.45 30.91 -76.81
CA VAL A 285 21.92 31.41 -78.08
C VAL A 285 23.07 32.00 -78.88
N ASN A 286 23.40 31.40 -80.02
CA ASN A 286 24.46 31.90 -80.88
C ASN A 286 23.88 32.79 -81.99
N LEU A 287 24.25 34.07 -81.99
CA LEU A 287 23.85 35.03 -83.03
C LEU A 287 25.04 35.35 -83.95
N ARG A 288 24.82 35.26 -85.26
CA ARG A 288 25.80 35.54 -86.32
C ARG A 288 25.78 36.99 -86.77
#